data_AF-A0A953Q4S0-F1
#
_entry.id   AF-A0A953Q4S0-F1
#
_cell.length_a   1.000
_cell.length_b   1.000
_cell.length_c   1.000
_cell.angle_alpha   90.00
_cell.angle_beta   90.00
_cell.angle_gamma   90.00
#
_symmetry.space_group_name_H-M   'P 1'
#
loop_
_entity.id
_entity.type
_entity.pdbx_description
1 polymer ?
#
loop_
_entity_poly.entity_id
_entity_poly.type
_entity_poly.pdbx_seq_one_letter_code
_entity_poly.pdbx_strand_id
1 'polypeptide(L)'
;MSTHLTPVTDALTLLYHLWGLPAPTLHDPMAIALYLDPSLCETKRLAVEVDAKGFTRVAEGKPANATVALNVDREKFFQFYLSRVAP
;
A
#
# COMPACT_ATOMS: atom_id res chain seq x y z
N MET A 1 21.44 -32.48 -6.96
CA MET A 1 21.56 -31.74 -8.24
C MET A 1 21.15 -30.31 -7.97
N SER A 2 22.09 -29.36 -8.04
CA SER A 2 21.79 -27.95 -7.87
C SER A 2 21.15 -27.46 -9.17
N THR A 3 19.86 -27.15 -9.15
CA THR A 3 19.20 -26.47 -10.28
C THR A 3 19.64 -25.01 -10.25
N HIS A 4 20.70 -24.68 -10.99
CA HIS A 4 21.07 -23.29 -11.20
C HIS A 4 20.06 -22.67 -12.18
N LEU A 5 19.17 -21.83 -11.67
CA LEU A 5 18.33 -20.97 -12.49
C LEU A 5 19.13 -19.72 -12.90
N THR A 6 18.57 -18.90 -13.77
CA THR A 6 19.21 -17.62 -14.11
C THR A 6 19.23 -16.70 -12.88
N PRO A 7 20.18 -15.74 -12.76
CA PRO A 7 20.22 -14.81 -11.64
C PRO A 7 18.89 -14.07 -11.41
N VAL A 8 18.15 -13.76 -12.48
CA VAL A 8 16.83 -13.12 -12.40
C VAL A 8 15.79 -14.06 -11.81
N THR A 9 15.79 -15.33 -12.21
CA THR A 9 14.87 -16.33 -11.67
C THR A 9 15.12 -16.57 -10.17
N ASP A 10 16.39 -16.62 -9.75
CA ASP A 10 16.76 -16.78 -8.34
C ASP A 10 16.31 -15.56 -7.52
N ALA A 11 16.61 -14.35 -7.99
CA ALA A 11 16.20 -13.12 -7.34
C ALA A 11 14.68 -13.02 -7.20
N LEU A 12 13.95 -13.36 -8.26
CA LEU A 12 12.49 -13.36 -8.25
C LEU A 12 11.93 -14.39 -7.26
N THR A 13 12.50 -15.60 -7.22
CA THR A 13 12.11 -16.65 -6.26
C THR A 13 12.29 -16.19 -4.82
N LEU A 14 13.41 -15.55 -4.51
CA LEU A 14 13.66 -14.97 -3.18
C LEU A 14 12.66 -13.87 -2.82
N LEU A 15 12.30 -13.02 -3.78
CA LEU A 15 11.29 -11.97 -3.57
C LEU A 15 9.90 -12.56 -3.28
N TYR A 16 9.46 -13.58 -4.01
CA TYR A 16 8.20 -14.28 -3.70
C TYR A 16 8.20 -14.87 -2.29
N HIS A 17 9.33 -15.44 -1.86
CA HIS A 17 9.46 -15.94 -0.50
C HIS A 17 9.40 -14.81 0.54
N LEU A 18 10.10 -13.70 0.29
CA LEU A 18 10.14 -12.54 1.19
C LEU A 18 8.76 -11.87 1.32
N TRP A 19 8.03 -11.72 0.22
CA TRP A 19 6.70 -11.12 0.24
C TRP A 19 5.66 -12.01 0.91
N GLY A 20 5.85 -13.33 0.87
CA GLY A 20 4.85 -14.30 1.33
C GLY A 20 3.53 -14.25 0.54
N LEU A 21 3.52 -13.53 -0.59
CA LEU A 21 2.38 -13.27 -1.46
C LEU A 21 2.85 -13.23 -2.93
N PRO A 22 1.94 -13.40 -3.91
CA PRO A 22 2.29 -13.34 -5.33
C PRO A 22 2.80 -11.97 -5.83
N ALA A 23 2.71 -10.92 -5.01
CA ALA A 23 3.19 -9.57 -5.31
C ALA A 23 3.47 -8.81 -4.00
N PRO A 24 4.37 -7.82 -4.02
CA PRO A 24 4.59 -6.94 -2.87
C PRO A 24 3.36 -6.05 -2.61
N THR A 25 3.18 -5.65 -1.36
CA THR A 25 2.24 -4.57 -1.01
C THR A 25 3.00 -3.27 -0.82
N LEU A 26 2.60 -2.22 -1.56
CA LEU A 26 3.27 -0.92 -1.56
C LEU A 26 2.61 0.04 -0.56
N HIS A 27 2.80 -0.18 0.74
CA HIS A 27 2.19 0.62 1.81
C HIS A 27 2.67 2.08 1.79
N ASP A 28 3.97 2.31 2.04
CA ASP A 28 4.52 3.67 2.18
C ASP A 28 4.50 4.48 0.87
N PRO A 29 4.77 3.88 -0.32
CA PRO A 29 4.60 4.60 -1.58
C PRO A 29 3.17 5.15 -1.78
N MET A 30 2.14 4.43 -1.31
CA MET A 30 0.76 4.90 -1.39
C MET A 30 0.52 6.14 -0.53
N ALA A 31 1.15 6.23 0.65
CA ALA A 31 1.01 7.39 1.54
C ALA A 31 1.53 8.68 0.87
N ILE A 32 2.69 8.60 0.20
CA ILE A 32 3.25 9.74 -0.54
C ILE A 32 2.42 10.05 -1.80
N ALA A 33 1.98 9.02 -2.53
CA ALA A 33 1.14 9.20 -3.71
C ALA A 33 -0.17 9.92 -3.37
N LEU A 34 -0.84 9.55 -2.27
CA LEU A 34 -2.06 10.22 -1.81
C LEU A 34 -1.87 11.66 -1.38
N TYR A 35 -0.71 11.96 -0.79
CA TYR A 35 -0.38 13.34 -0.43
C TYR A 35 -0.23 14.23 -1.67
N LEU A 36 0.37 13.68 -2.74
CA LEU A 36 0.60 14.40 -4.00
C LEU A 36 -0.65 14.46 -4.89
N ASP A 37 -1.42 13.40 -4.93
CA ASP A 37 -2.65 13.30 -5.72
C ASP A 37 -3.74 12.56 -4.93
N PRO A 38 -4.63 13.30 -4.23
CA PRO A 38 -5.74 12.72 -3.49
C PRO A 38 -6.76 12.00 -4.38
N SER A 39 -6.78 12.22 -5.70
CA SER A 39 -7.72 11.57 -6.62
C SER A 39 -7.40 10.08 -6.86
N LEU A 40 -6.22 9.62 -6.42
CA LEU A 40 -5.79 8.22 -6.50
C LEU A 40 -6.56 7.29 -5.55
N CYS A 41 -7.36 7.82 -4.62
CA CYS A 41 -8.16 7.01 -3.71
C CYS A 41 -9.44 7.71 -3.27
N GLU A 42 -10.51 6.94 -3.16
CA GLU A 42 -11.71 7.38 -2.46
C GLU A 42 -11.41 7.48 -0.97
N THR A 43 -11.61 8.68 -0.42
CA THR A 43 -11.39 8.95 1.00
C THR A 43 -12.68 9.28 1.73
N LYS A 44 -12.70 9.02 3.03
CA LYS A 44 -13.81 9.36 3.92
C LYS A 44 -13.31 10.07 5.17
N ARG A 45 -13.98 11.16 5.54
CA ARG A 45 -13.79 11.80 6.85
C ARG A 45 -14.39 10.89 7.92
N LEU A 46 -13.56 10.40 8.83
CA LEU A 46 -13.96 9.51 9.92
C LEU A 46 -13.44 10.02 11.26
N ALA A 47 -14.19 9.72 12.32
CA ALA A 47 -13.66 9.76 13.67
C ALA A 47 -12.96 8.43 13.92
N VAL A 48 -11.68 8.48 14.26
CA VAL A 48 -10.88 7.29 14.57
C VAL A 48 -10.18 7.45 15.91
N GLU A 49 -9.98 6.33 16.59
CA GLU A 49 -9.20 6.24 17.83
C GLU A 49 -8.31 4.99 17.79
N VAL A 50 -7.20 5.06 18.53
CA VAL A 50 -6.33 3.90 18.75
C VAL A 50 -6.71 3.29 20.08
N ASP A 51 -7.15 2.04 20.06
CA ASP A 51 -7.55 1.35 21.29
C ASP A 51 -6.33 0.95 22.15
N ALA A 52 -6.60 0.45 23.36
CA ALA A 52 -5.54 0.03 24.29
C ALA A 52 -4.65 -1.13 23.77
N LYS A 53 -5.02 -1.78 22.68
CA LYS A 53 -4.25 -2.85 22.01
C LYS A 53 -3.52 -2.34 20.77
N GLY A 54 -3.62 -1.05 20.44
CA GLY A 54 -2.99 -0.45 19.27
C GLY A 54 -3.79 -0.58 17.98
N PHE A 55 -5.05 -1.02 18.00
CA PHE A 55 -5.89 -1.05 16.80
C PHE A 55 -6.50 0.32 16.53
N THR A 56 -6.42 0.78 15.28
CA THR A 56 -7.20 1.91 14.80
C THR A 56 -8.65 1.48 14.57
N ARG A 57 -9.60 2.11 15.27
CA ARG A 57 -11.04 1.82 15.19
C ARG A 57 -11.81 3.08 14.83
N VAL A 58 -13.00 2.89 14.23
CA VAL A 58 -13.97 3.98 14.01
C VAL A 58 -14.64 4.30 15.34
N ALA A 59 -14.61 5.58 15.72
CA ALA A 59 -15.23 6.07 16.95
C ALA A 59 -16.59 6.71 16.64
N GLU A 60 -17.64 5.88 16.57
CA GLU A 60 -18.99 6.33 16.21
C GLU A 60 -19.52 7.44 17.13
N GLY A 61 -20.28 8.37 16.56
CA GLY A 61 -20.86 9.51 17.29
C GLY A 61 -19.90 10.65 17.64
N LYS A 62 -18.59 10.51 17.38
CA LYS A 62 -17.60 11.59 17.56
C LYS A 62 -17.39 12.41 16.27
N PRO A 63 -16.95 13.68 16.37
CA PRO A 63 -16.55 14.46 15.19
C PRO A 63 -15.37 13.84 14.45
N ALA A 64 -15.38 13.91 13.11
CA ALA A 64 -14.31 13.34 12.29
C ALA A 64 -12.97 14.05 12.49
N ASN A 65 -11.94 13.29 12.88
CA ASN A 65 -10.58 13.77 13.15
C ASN A 65 -9.55 13.32 12.10
N ALA A 66 -9.93 12.47 11.14
CA ALA A 66 -9.04 12.00 10.08
C ALA A 66 -9.75 11.91 8.73
N THR A 67 -8.95 11.95 7.66
CA THR A 67 -9.34 11.54 6.31
C THR A 67 -8.73 10.16 6.05
N VAL A 68 -9.57 9.15 5.88
CA VAL A 68 -9.16 7.76 5.74
C VAL A 68 -9.30 7.33 4.27
N ALA A 69 -8.23 6.82 3.69
CA ALA A 69 -8.21 6.19 2.37
C ALA A 69 -8.86 4.81 2.44
N LEU A 70 -9.87 4.56 1.60
CA LEU A 70 -10.67 3.33 1.66
C LEU A 70 -10.55 2.48 0.40
N ASN A 71 -10.54 3.11 -0.78
CA ASN A 71 -10.55 2.39 -2.05
C ASN A 71 -9.59 3.04 -3.05
N VAL A 72 -8.47 2.38 -3.32
CA VAL A 72 -7.39 2.90 -4.18
C VAL A 72 -7.67 2.55 -5.64
N ASP A 73 -7.52 3.53 -6.53
CA ASP A 73 -7.43 3.28 -7.97
C ASP A 73 -6.05 2.70 -8.30
N ARG A 74 -5.97 1.37 -8.31
CA ARG A 74 -4.70 0.63 -8.45
C ARG A 74 -3.98 0.94 -9.76
N GLU A 75 -4.73 1.07 -10.85
CA GLU A 75 -4.15 1.33 -12.18
C GLU A 75 -3.54 2.73 -12.22
N LYS A 76 -4.28 3.75 -11.78
CA LYS A 76 -3.74 5.11 -11.70
C LYS A 76 -2.55 5.20 -10.75
N PHE A 77 -2.60 4.50 -9.62
CA PHE A 77 -1.47 4.45 -8.69
C PHE A 77 -0.22 3.84 -9.36
N PHE A 78 -0.34 2.72 -10.08
CA PHE A 78 0.80 2.13 -10.77
C PHE A 78 1.35 3.03 -11.86
N GLN A 79 0.49 3.65 -12.67
CA GLN A 79 0.92 4.61 -13.68
C GLN A 79 1.64 5.81 -13.03
N PHE A 80 1.09 6.35 -11.94
CA PHE A 80 1.68 7.45 -11.18
C PHE A 80 3.04 7.07 -10.58
N TYR A 81 3.14 5.90 -9.95
CA TYR A 81 4.33 5.48 -9.23
C TYR A 81 5.44 5.04 -10.18
N LEU A 82 5.15 4.17 -11.14
CA LEU A 82 6.15 3.63 -12.07
C LEU A 82 6.71 4.71 -12.99
N SER A 83 5.90 5.70 -13.41
CA SER A 83 6.41 6.84 -14.18
C SER A 83 7.44 7.69 -13.43
N ARG A 84 7.62 7.51 -12.11
CA ARG A 84 8.59 8.23 -11.28
C ARG A 84 9.81 7.41 -10.89
N VAL A 85 9.68 6.09 -10.78
CA VAL A 85 10.73 5.22 -10.21
C VAL A 85 11.28 4.17 -11.17
N ALA A 86 10.55 3.86 -12.25
CA ALA A 86 11.05 2.96 -13.28
C ALA A 86 12.02 3.71 -14.21
N PRO A 87 13.10 3.05 -14.67
CA PRO A 87 14.06 3.62 -15.61
C PRO A 87 13.50 3.82 -17.02
#